data_AF-W4Q6W2-F1
#
_entry.id   AF-W4Q6W2-F1
#
_cell.length_a   1.000
_cell.length_b   1.000
_cell.length_c   1.000
_cell.angle_alpha   90.00
_cell.angle_beta   90.00
_cell.angle_gamma   90.00
#
_symmetry.space_group_name_H-M   'P 1'
#
loop_
_entity.id
_entity.type
_entity.pdbx_description
1 polymer ?
#
loop_
_entity_poly.entity_id
_entity_poly.type
_entity_poly.pdbx_seq_one_letter_code
_entity_poly.pdbx_strand_id
1 'polypeptide(L)'
;MIVGTHRLLSKDVVFKDLGLLIVDEEQRFGVTHKEKIKQLKANIDVLTLTATPIPRTLHMSMLGVRDLSVIETPPENRFPVQTYVVEYNAALIREAIEREMSRGGQIYFLYNRVGDIERMTEQLSMLVPDARISYAHGR
;
A
#
# COMPACT_ATOMS: atom_id res chain seq x y z
N MET A 1 -4.32 -6.15 23.66
CA MET A 1 -4.11 -6.04 22.21
C MET A 1 -2.87 -5.19 21.97
N ILE A 2 -1.92 -5.66 21.17
CA ILE A 2 -0.70 -4.93 20.81
C ILE A 2 -0.71 -4.77 19.29
N VAL A 3 -0.48 -3.56 18.81
CA VAL A 3 -0.35 -3.26 17.37
C VAL A 3 1.06 -2.74 17.12
N GLY A 4 1.73 -3.26 16.10
CA GLY A 4 3.10 -2.89 15.80
C GLY A 4 3.56 -3.45 14.47
N THR A 5 4.78 -3.07 14.09
CA THR A 5 5.41 -3.52 12.85
C THR A 5 6.12 -4.86 13.05
N HIS A 6 6.97 -5.24 12.09
CA HIS A 6 7.87 -6.39 12.19
C HIS A 6 8.73 -6.42 13.48
N ARG A 7 8.86 -5.30 14.21
CA ARG A 7 9.51 -5.25 15.53
C ARG A 7 8.91 -6.23 16.54
N LEU A 8 7.61 -6.52 16.45
CA LEU A 8 6.94 -7.51 17.31
C LEU A 8 7.36 -8.96 17.01
N LEU A 9 8.02 -9.20 15.88
CA LEU A 9 8.54 -10.52 15.47
C LEU A 9 10.01 -10.72 15.88
N SER A 10 10.63 -9.72 16.50
CA SER A 10 12.01 -9.82 17.00
C SER A 10 12.12 -10.84 18.14
N LYS A 11 13.30 -11.44 18.30
CA LYS A 11 13.53 -12.55 19.24
C LYS A 11 13.37 -12.17 20.72
N ASP A 12 13.50 -10.89 21.04
CA ASP A 12 13.43 -10.32 22.39
C ASP A 12 11.98 -10.05 22.84
N VAL A 13 11.01 -10.18 21.94
CA VAL A 13 9.59 -10.05 22.27
C VAL A 13 9.05 -11.42 22.67
N VAL A 14 8.62 -11.54 23.93
CA VAL A 14 7.99 -12.74 24.47
C VAL A 14 6.54 -12.44 24.82
N PHE A 15 5.62 -13.14 24.17
CA PHE A 15 4.20 -13.06 24.49
C PHE A 15 3.90 -14.00 25.66
N LYS A 16 3.13 -13.50 26.64
CA LYS A 16 2.73 -14.30 27.81
C LYS A 16 1.75 -15.42 27.43
N ASP A 17 0.71 -15.06 26.68
CA ASP A 17 -0.34 -15.96 26.22
C ASP A 17 -0.96 -15.37 24.94
N LEU A 18 -0.46 -15.78 23.79
CA LEU A 18 -0.88 -15.26 22.48
C LEU A 18 -1.94 -16.21 21.90
N GLY A 19 -3.20 -15.79 21.85
CA GLY A 19 -4.28 -16.58 21.24
C GLY A 19 -4.58 -16.24 19.78
N LEU A 20 -4.29 -15.01 19.35
CA LEU A 20 -4.66 -14.50 18.02
C LEU A 20 -3.55 -13.62 17.44
N LEU A 21 -3.21 -13.86 16.17
CA LEU A 21 -2.30 -13.03 15.39
C LEU A 21 -3.03 -12.48 14.16
N ILE A 22 -3.11 -11.15 14.05
CA ILE A 22 -3.62 -10.47 12.86
C ILE A 22 -2.43 -9.96 12.05
N VAL A 23 -2.33 -10.34 10.78
CA VAL A 23 -1.28 -9.91 9.86
C VAL A 23 -1.92 -9.15 8.71
N ASP A 24 -1.61 -7.87 8.60
CA ASP A 24 -2.05 -7.05 7.47
C ASP A 24 -0.95 -6.99 6.40
N GLU A 25 -1.35 -7.09 5.13
CA GLU A 25 -0.46 -6.99 3.96
C GLU A 25 0.80 -7.89 4.07
N GLU A 26 0.60 -9.18 4.42
CA GLU A 26 1.65 -10.18 4.67
C GLU A 26 2.74 -10.22 3.58
N GLN A 27 2.40 -9.88 2.32
CA GLN A 27 3.33 -9.82 1.21
C GLN A 27 4.48 -8.82 1.41
N ARG A 28 4.26 -7.73 2.18
CA ARG A 28 5.27 -6.71 2.47
C ARG A 28 6.35 -7.18 3.46
N PHE A 29 6.14 -8.31 4.14
CA PHE A 29 7.13 -8.85 5.08
C PHE A 29 8.25 -9.63 4.37
N GLY A 30 9.48 -9.45 4.86
CA GLY A 30 10.64 -10.22 4.43
C GLY A 30 10.56 -11.70 4.79
N VAL A 31 11.47 -12.50 4.20
CA VAL A 31 11.48 -13.97 4.38
C VAL A 31 11.64 -14.36 5.85
N THR A 32 12.54 -13.71 6.59
CA THR A 32 12.79 -13.98 8.01
C THR A 32 11.56 -13.77 8.88
N HIS A 33 10.81 -12.69 8.63
CA HIS A 33 9.55 -12.41 9.32
C HIS A 33 8.49 -13.46 8.98
N LYS A 34 8.39 -13.88 7.72
CA LYS A 34 7.45 -14.92 7.28
C LYS A 34 7.73 -16.26 7.96
N GLU A 35 9.00 -16.65 8.10
CA GLU A 35 9.36 -17.87 8.84
C GLU A 35 9.00 -17.76 10.34
N LYS A 36 9.23 -16.60 10.97
CA LYS A 36 8.82 -16.39 12.36
C LYS A 36 7.30 -16.46 12.54
N ILE A 37 6.56 -15.86 11.61
CA ILE A 37 5.10 -15.94 11.60
C ILE A 37 4.66 -17.40 11.46
N LYS A 38 5.24 -18.20 10.54
CA LYS A 38 4.93 -19.64 10.40
C LYS A 38 5.14 -20.42 11.69
N GLN A 39 6.23 -20.15 12.42
CA GLN A 39 6.47 -20.78 13.72
C GLN A 39 5.38 -20.45 14.74
N LEU A 40 4.89 -19.21 14.74
CA LEU A 40 3.80 -18.77 15.62
C LEU A 40 2.45 -19.38 15.20
N LYS A 41 2.16 -19.46 13.88
CA LYS A 41 0.88 -20.00 13.34
C LYS A 41 0.58 -21.43 13.78
N ALA A 42 1.57 -22.21 14.19
CA ALA A 42 1.37 -23.61 14.59
C ALA A 42 0.49 -23.76 15.83
N ASN A 43 0.45 -22.76 16.71
CA ASN A 43 -0.18 -22.86 18.03
C ASN A 43 -1.27 -21.80 18.29
N ILE A 44 -1.57 -20.94 17.32
CA ILE A 44 -2.46 -19.78 17.52
C ILE A 44 -3.36 -19.55 16.31
N ASP A 45 -4.50 -18.88 16.51
CA ASP A 45 -5.36 -18.46 15.41
C ASP A 45 -4.73 -17.30 14.64
N VAL A 46 -4.85 -17.32 13.31
CA VAL A 46 -4.22 -16.32 12.44
C VAL A 46 -5.20 -15.76 11.41
N LEU A 47 -5.39 -14.44 11.46
CA LEU A 47 -6.16 -13.69 10.47
C LEU A 47 -5.22 -12.89 9.57
N THR A 48 -5.13 -13.25 8.29
CA THR A 48 -4.38 -12.47 7.30
C THR A 48 -5.34 -11.55 6.54
N LEU A 49 -5.06 -10.26 6.52
CA LEU A 49 -5.79 -9.24 5.74
C LEU A 49 -4.92 -8.79 4.55
N THR A 50 -5.54 -8.61 3.39
CA THR A 50 -4.85 -8.00 2.24
C THR A 50 -5.85 -7.34 1.29
N ALA A 51 -5.44 -6.22 0.70
CA ALA A 51 -6.18 -5.55 -0.37
C ALA A 51 -6.02 -6.28 -1.73
N THR A 52 -4.97 -7.10 -1.89
CA THR A 52 -4.68 -7.82 -3.14
C THR A 52 -4.33 -9.27 -2.83
N PRO A 53 -5.25 -10.23 -3.03
CA PRO A 53 -4.94 -11.63 -2.78
C PRO A 53 -3.83 -12.07 -3.74
N ILE A 54 -2.75 -12.64 -3.18
CA ILE A 54 -1.65 -13.20 -3.98
C ILE A 54 -2.24 -14.31 -4.87
N PRO A 55 -1.93 -14.36 -6.19
CA PRO A 55 -2.55 -15.31 -7.13
C PRO A 55 -2.52 -16.77 -6.65
N ARG A 56 -1.43 -17.18 -6.00
CA ARG A 56 -1.29 -18.52 -5.42
C ARG A 56 -2.23 -18.74 -4.22
N THR A 57 -2.38 -17.75 -3.34
CA THR A 57 -3.29 -17.83 -2.19
C THR A 57 -4.74 -17.91 -2.63
N LEU A 58 -5.09 -17.11 -3.65
CA LEU A 58 -6.41 -17.17 -4.28
C LEU A 58 -6.68 -18.57 -4.86
N HIS A 59 -5.72 -19.13 -5.60
CA HIS A 59 -5.82 -20.48 -6.18
C HIS A 59 -5.95 -21.58 -5.11
N MET A 60 -5.18 -21.51 -4.01
CA MET A 60 -5.30 -22.47 -2.89
C MET A 60 -6.67 -22.40 -2.21
N SER A 61 -7.27 -21.21 -2.16
CA SER A 61 -8.60 -21.01 -1.60
C SER A 61 -9.69 -21.57 -2.52
N MET A 62 -9.55 -21.37 -3.84
CA MET A 62 -10.43 -21.99 -4.84
C MET A 62 -10.38 -23.53 -4.82
N LEU A 63 -9.24 -24.11 -4.42
CA LEU A 63 -9.07 -25.55 -4.22
C LEU A 63 -9.52 -26.05 -2.85
N GLY A 64 -10.07 -25.19 -1.98
CA GLY A 64 -10.56 -25.57 -0.64
C GLY A 64 -9.46 -25.89 0.38
N VAL A 65 -8.20 -25.57 0.08
CA VAL A 65 -7.06 -25.80 0.99
C VAL A 65 -6.96 -24.70 2.05
N ARG A 66 -7.61 -23.55 1.83
CA ARG A 66 -7.60 -22.40 2.74
C ARG A 66 -8.90 -21.61 2.65
N ASP A 67 -9.47 -21.27 3.80
CA ASP A 67 -10.65 -20.40 3.84
C ASP A 67 -10.27 -18.97 3.45
N LEU A 68 -11.09 -18.37 2.58
CA LEU A 68 -10.92 -17.02 2.07
C LEU A 68 -12.26 -16.31 2.12
N SER A 69 -12.31 -15.19 2.84
CA SER A 69 -13.46 -14.29 2.83
C SER A 69 -13.09 -13.07 1.97
N VAL A 70 -13.93 -12.76 0.99
CA VAL A 70 -13.77 -11.59 0.11
C VAL A 70 -14.82 -10.57 0.47
N ILE A 71 -14.40 -9.32 0.65
CA ILE A 71 -15.30 -8.19 0.86
C ILE A 71 -15.34 -7.40 -0.45
N GLU A 72 -16.35 -7.68 -1.28
CA GLU A 72 -16.49 -7.08 -2.61
C GLU A 72 -17.22 -5.74 -2.60
N THR A 73 -18.14 -5.56 -1.64
CA THR A 73 -18.98 -4.36 -1.57
C THR A 73 -18.18 -3.19 -1.02
N PRO A 74 -17.95 -2.11 -1.80
CA PRO A 74 -17.32 -0.91 -1.27
C PRO A 74 -18.28 -0.22 -0.27
N PRO A 75 -17.74 0.56 0.67
CA PRO A 75 -18.58 1.35 1.58
C PRO A 75 -19.44 2.37 0.81
N GLU A 76 -20.57 2.74 1.41
CA GLU A 76 -21.44 3.79 0.90
C GLU A 76 -20.64 5.09 0.68
N ASN A 77 -20.99 5.84 -0.37
CA ASN A 77 -20.30 7.06 -0.83
C ASN A 77 -18.92 6.89 -1.49
N ARG A 78 -18.49 5.66 -1.84
CA ARG A 78 -17.30 5.45 -2.67
C ARG A 78 -17.64 5.52 -4.17
N PHE A 79 -17.36 6.64 -4.81
CA PHE A 79 -17.44 6.77 -6.27
C PHE A 79 -16.20 6.15 -6.95
N PRO A 80 -16.36 5.52 -8.12
CA PRO A 80 -15.22 4.99 -8.87
C PRO A 80 -14.27 6.12 -9.28
N VAL A 81 -12.97 5.82 -9.28
CA VAL A 81 -11.95 6.76 -9.77
C VAL A 81 -12.04 6.83 -11.29
N GLN A 82 -12.09 8.03 -11.84
CA GLN A 82 -12.02 8.25 -13.29
C GLN A 82 -10.57 8.07 -13.77
N THR A 83 -10.34 7.15 -14.69
CA THR A 83 -9.01 6.81 -15.19
C THR A 83 -8.88 7.20 -16.66
N TYR A 84 -7.79 7.90 -16.99
CA TYR A 84 -7.48 8.36 -18.34
C TYR A 84 -6.12 7.79 -18.78
N VAL A 85 -6.04 7.31 -20.01
CA VAL A 85 -4.79 6.88 -20.65
C VAL A 85 -4.49 7.85 -21.78
N VAL A 86 -3.43 8.63 -21.61
CA VAL A 86 -3.08 9.75 -22.48
C VAL A 86 -1.57 9.83 -22.62
N GLU A 87 -1.09 10.41 -23.72
CA GLU A 87 0.32 10.76 -23.85
C GLU A 87 0.70 11.88 -22.87
N TYR A 88 2.00 12.01 -22.61
CA TYR A 88 2.50 13.05 -21.74
C TYR A 88 2.16 14.43 -22.31
N ASN A 89 1.36 15.19 -21.56
CA ASN A 89 0.95 16.54 -21.93
C ASN A 89 1.06 17.46 -20.71
N ALA A 90 1.98 18.42 -20.77
CA ALA A 90 2.23 19.34 -19.66
C ALA A 90 1.01 20.22 -19.33
N ALA A 91 0.22 20.62 -20.33
CA ALA A 91 -0.99 21.41 -20.10
C ALA A 91 -2.06 20.61 -19.34
N LEU A 92 -2.24 19.34 -19.70
CA LEU A 92 -3.17 18.44 -19.01
C LEU A 92 -2.72 18.16 -17.57
N ILE A 93 -1.42 17.95 -17.34
CA ILE A 93 -0.86 17.76 -16.01
C ILE A 93 -1.10 19.01 -15.15
N ARG A 94 -0.84 20.21 -15.69
CA ARG A 94 -1.10 21.48 -15.01
C ARG A 94 -2.57 21.61 -14.63
N GLU A 95 -3.48 21.40 -15.59
CA GLU A 95 -4.93 21.48 -15.35
C GLU A 95 -5.38 20.48 -14.26
N ALA A 96 -4.88 19.25 -14.30
CA ALA A 96 -5.19 18.24 -13.31
C ALA A 96 -4.72 18.64 -11.90
N ILE A 97 -3.51 19.20 -11.78
CA ILE A 97 -2.96 19.69 -10.51
C ILE A 97 -3.78 20.88 -10.00
N GLU A 98 -4.03 21.89 -10.84
CA GLU A 98 -4.79 23.09 -10.47
C GLU A 98 -6.21 22.74 -10.03
N ARG A 99 -6.87 21.82 -10.74
CA ARG A 99 -8.20 21.33 -10.38
C ARG A 99 -8.20 20.67 -9.00
N GLU A 100 -7.22 19.83 -8.71
CA GLU A 100 -7.10 19.18 -7.40
C GLU A 100 -6.80 20.19 -6.28
N MET A 101 -5.93 21.16 -6.53
CA MET A 101 -5.60 22.22 -5.58
C MET A 101 -6.79 23.15 -5.31
N SER A 102 -7.62 23.45 -6.31
CA SER A 102 -8.79 24.33 -6.16
C SER A 102 -9.82 23.80 -5.16
N ARG A 103 -9.85 22.47 -4.96
CA ARG A 103 -10.68 21.81 -3.95
C ARG A 103 -9.95 21.49 -2.64
N GLY A 104 -8.73 22.02 -2.46
CA GLY A 104 -7.89 21.77 -1.29
C GLY A 104 -7.33 20.35 -1.19
N GLY A 105 -7.29 19.61 -2.31
CA GLY A 105 -6.81 18.24 -2.38
C GLY A 105 -5.28 18.13 -2.46
N GLN A 106 -4.80 16.89 -2.45
CA GLN A 106 -3.39 16.54 -2.62
C GLN A 106 -3.19 15.67 -3.86
N ILE A 107 -2.07 15.86 -4.56
CA ILE A 107 -1.75 15.14 -5.78
C ILE A 107 -0.59 14.17 -5.50
N TYR A 108 -0.71 12.94 -5.97
CA TYR A 108 0.43 12.02 -6.07
C TYR A 108 0.94 11.99 -7.51
N PHE A 109 2.19 12.39 -7.71
CA PHE A 109 2.88 12.32 -9.01
C PHE A 109 3.92 11.20 -8.97
N LEU A 110 3.71 10.13 -9.75
CA LEU A 110 4.63 8.98 -9.77
C LEU A 110 5.72 9.19 -10.82
N TYR A 111 6.98 9.22 -10.37
CA TYR A 111 8.15 9.30 -11.24
C TYR A 111 9.17 8.21 -10.88
N ASN A 112 9.41 7.27 -11.81
CA ASN A 112 10.16 6.04 -11.52
C ASN A 112 11.69 6.18 -11.59
N ARG A 113 12.21 7.34 -12.05
CA ARG A 113 13.66 7.54 -12.20
C ARG A 113 14.19 8.41 -11.06
N VAL A 114 14.84 7.76 -10.09
CA VAL A 114 15.37 8.45 -8.90
C VAL A 114 16.48 9.45 -9.27
N GLY A 115 17.29 9.15 -10.28
CA GLY A 115 18.46 9.96 -10.64
C GLY A 115 18.13 11.37 -11.14
N ASP A 116 16.92 11.60 -11.64
CA ASP A 116 16.48 12.90 -12.16
C ASP A 116 15.12 13.36 -11.58
N ILE A 117 14.74 12.82 -10.40
CA ILE A 117 13.51 13.20 -9.70
C ILE A 117 13.51 14.67 -9.25
N GLU A 118 14.68 15.20 -8.89
CA GLU A 118 14.83 16.61 -8.49
C GLU A 118 14.54 17.53 -9.68
N ARG A 119 15.13 17.24 -10.85
CA ARG A 119 14.83 17.95 -12.10
C ARG A 119 13.35 17.89 -12.47
N MET A 120 12.71 16.73 -12.30
CA MET A 120 11.28 16.60 -12.54
C MET A 120 10.45 17.46 -11.56
N THR A 121 10.89 17.54 -10.30
CA THR A 121 10.26 18.39 -9.28
C THR A 121 10.38 19.87 -9.63
N GLU A 122 11.55 20.31 -10.11
CA GLU A 122 11.76 21.68 -10.60
C GLU A 122 10.86 21.98 -11.80
N GLN A 123 10.77 21.06 -12.77
CA GLN A 123 9.89 21.21 -13.93
C GLN A 123 8.42 21.35 -13.52
N LEU A 124 7.94 20.54 -12.57
CA LEU A 124 6.58 20.66 -12.05
C LEU A 124 6.38 21.97 -11.27
N SER A 125 7.39 22.44 -10.54
CA SER A 125 7.32 23.70 -9.80
C SER A 125 7.26 24.91 -10.75
N MET A 126 7.95 24.84 -11.89
CA MET A 126 7.81 25.85 -12.95
C MET A 126 6.46 25.77 -13.65
N LEU A 127 5.92 24.55 -13.83
CA LEU A 127 4.62 24.32 -14.47
C LEU A 127 3.45 24.81 -13.60
N VAL A 128 3.54 24.66 -12.28
CA VAL A 128 2.52 25.05 -11.31
C VAL A 128 3.18 25.78 -10.12
N PRO A 129 3.46 27.10 -10.25
CA PRO A 129 4.19 27.86 -9.23
C PRO A 129 3.50 27.93 -7.87
N ASP A 130 2.17 27.82 -7.83
CA ASP A 130 1.38 27.86 -6.60
C ASP A 130 1.42 26.53 -5.82
N ALA A 131 1.91 25.45 -6.44
CA ALA A 131 1.96 24.13 -5.84
C ALA A 131 3.15 24.01 -4.88
N ARG A 132 2.90 23.49 -3.67
CA ARG A 132 3.95 23.04 -2.77
C ARG A 132 4.32 21.60 -3.11
N ILE A 133 5.47 21.41 -3.74
CA ILE A 133 5.91 20.11 -4.25
C ILE A 133 7.07 19.57 -3.40
N SER A 134 6.95 18.32 -2.97
CA SER A 134 8.02 17.56 -2.32
C SER A 134 8.12 16.19 -2.98
N TYR A 135 9.32 15.64 -3.10
CA TYR A 135 9.52 14.27 -3.58
C TYR A 135 9.97 13.34 -2.46
N ALA A 136 9.72 12.05 -2.63
CA ALA A 136 10.23 11.00 -1.75
C ALA A 136 10.62 9.79 -2.62
N HIS A 137 11.72 9.12 -2.27
CA HIS A 137 12.16 7.89 -2.92
C HIS A 137 12.61 6.85 -1.89
N GLY A 138 12.68 5.58 -2.31
CA GLY A 138 13.04 4.47 -1.42
C GLY A 138 14.54 4.20 -1.25
N ARG A 139 15.41 4.94 -1.95
CA ARG A 139 16.87 4.93 -1.68
C ARG A 139 17.22 5.77 -0.45
#